data_AF-A0A7K4BJM9-F1
#
_entry.id   AF-A0A7K4BJM9-F1
#
_cell.length_a   1.000
_cell.length_b   1.000
_cell.length_c   1.000
_cell.angle_alpha   90.00
_cell.angle_beta   90.00
_cell.angle_gamma   90.00
#
_symmetry.space_group_name_H-M   'P 1'
#
loop_
_entity.id
_entity.type
_entity.pdbx_description
1 polymer ?
#
loop_
_entity_poly.entity_id
_entity_poly.type
_entity_poly.pdbx_seq_one_letter_code
_entity_poly.pdbx_strand_id
1 'polypeptide(L)' 'PKTCTKLSYYWGVFSVFRKDYTDFLSYDRVGMEVAKELGYQPGDKIIITSGYAQQHGSTNTIRIIDVN' A
#
# COMPACT_ATOMS: atom_id res chain seq x y z
N PRO A 1 8.68 10.11 -4.98
CA PRO A 1 9.42 10.96 -4.01
C PRO A 1 8.62 12.15 -3.45
N LYS A 2 8.15 13.09 -4.29
CA LYS A 2 7.39 14.27 -3.83
C LYS A 2 6.16 13.93 -2.97
N THR A 3 5.39 12.90 -3.35
CA THR A 3 4.22 12.43 -2.58
C THR A 3 4.61 11.92 -1.19
N CYS A 4 5.67 11.13 -1.06
CA CYS A 4 6.16 10.63 0.23
C CYS A 4 6.56 11.79 1.16
N THR A 5 7.27 12.79 0.64
CA THR A 5 7.60 14.01 1.41
C THR A 5 6.36 14.77 1.86
N LYS A 6 5.30 14.82 1.05
CA LYS A 6 4.03 15.43 1.48
C LYS A 6 3.36 14.60 2.59
N LEU A 7 3.37 13.27 2.45
CA LEU A 7 2.75 12.36 3.42
C LEU A 7 3.49 12.33 4.77
N SER A 8 4.78 12.67 4.83
CA SER A 8 5.52 12.71 6.11
C SER A 8 5.03 13.81 7.06
N TYR A 9 4.22 14.76 6.59
CA TYR A 9 3.57 15.75 7.46
C TYR A 9 2.26 15.25 8.08
N TYR A 10 1.77 14.06 7.68
CA TYR A 10 0.48 13.55 8.11
C TYR A 10 0.68 12.70 9.36
N TRP A 11 -0.12 12.97 10.39
CA TRP A 11 0.02 12.31 11.69
C TRP A 11 -0.18 10.80 11.57
N GLY A 12 0.79 10.01 12.07
CA GLY A 12 0.74 8.56 12.06
C GLY A 12 0.98 7.89 10.69
N VAL A 13 1.36 8.64 9.66
CA VAL A 13 1.59 8.09 8.31
C VAL A 13 3.07 7.80 8.08
N PHE A 14 3.38 6.54 7.77
CA PHE A 14 4.69 6.10 7.30
C PHE A 14 4.63 5.83 5.80
N SER A 15 5.36 6.61 5.00
CA SER A 15 5.35 6.46 3.54
C SER A 15 6.52 5.62 3.04
N VAL A 16 6.24 4.62 2.20
CA VAL A 16 7.25 3.82 1.51
C VAL A 16 7.18 4.10 0.01
N PHE A 17 8.32 4.38 -0.62
CA PHE A 17 8.38 4.66 -2.05
C PHE A 17 8.66 3.37 -2.84
N ARG A 18 7.77 3.06 -3.78
CA ARG A 18 7.86 1.88 -4.65
C ARG A 18 7.86 2.31 -6.11
N LYS A 19 8.57 1.57 -6.97
CA LYS A 19 8.60 1.78 -8.43
C LYS A 19 7.99 0.61 -9.20
N ASP A 20 7.73 -0.49 -8.49
CA ASP A 20 7.40 -1.81 -9.02
C ASP A 20 5.91 -2.13 -8.88
N TYR A 21 5.04 -1.17 -9.19
CA TYR A 21 3.59 -1.39 -9.25
C TYR A 21 3.09 -1.06 -10.66
N THR A 22 2.58 -2.05 -11.37
CA THR A 22 2.19 -1.93 -12.78
C THR A 22 0.68 -1.98 -12.96
N ASP A 23 -0.03 -2.64 -12.05
CA ASP A 23 -1.45 -2.93 -12.17
C ASP A 23 -2.07 -3.22 -10.79
N PHE A 24 -3.38 -3.41 -10.78
CA PHE A 24 -4.15 -3.70 -9.58
C PHE A 24 -3.70 -4.96 -8.84
N LEU A 25 -3.27 -6.00 -9.57
CA LEU A 25 -2.83 -7.27 -8.99
C LEU A 25 -1.50 -7.11 -8.25
N SER A 26 -0.67 -6.16 -8.70
CA SER A 26 0.60 -5.86 -8.03
C SER A 26 0.44 -5.25 -6.63
N TYR A 27 -0.73 -4.68 -6.29
CA TYR A 27 -0.94 -4.00 -5.02
C TYR A 27 -0.89 -4.92 -3.80
N ASP A 28 -1.42 -6.14 -3.92
CA ASP A 28 -1.41 -7.09 -2.81
C ASP A 28 0.02 -7.58 -2.54
N ARG A 29 0.76 -7.90 -3.61
CA ARG A 29 2.19 -8.22 -3.51
C ARG A 29 2.99 -7.09 -2.85
N VAL A 30 2.85 -5.86 -3.36
CA VAL A 30 3.56 -4.70 -2.82
C VAL A 30 3.15 -4.42 -1.37
N GLY A 31 1.87 -4.52 -1.04
CA GLY A 31 1.35 -4.36 0.32
C GLY A 31 1.95 -5.36 1.31
N MET A 32 2.05 -6.64 0.92
CA MET A 32 2.69 -7.68 1.75
C MET A 32 4.18 -7.44 1.94
N GLU A 33 4.91 -7.10 0.87
CA GLU A 33 6.34 -6.82 0.95
C GLU A 33 6.63 -5.64 1.88
N VAL A 34 5.86 -4.55 1.73
CA VAL A 34 5.98 -3.38 2.63
C VAL A 34 5.62 -3.74 4.06
N ALA A 35 4.59 -4.56 4.29
CA ALA A 35 4.24 -4.99 5.64
C ALA A 35 5.40 -5.76 6.29
N LYS A 36 6.03 -6.68 5.57
CA LYS A 36 7.22 -7.40 6.07
C LYS A 36 8.39 -6.46 6.34
N GLU A 37 8.65 -5.49 5.46
CA GLU A 37 9.70 -4.47 5.64
C GLU A 37 9.48 -3.61 6.90
N LEU A 38 8.21 -3.38 7.28
CA LEU A 38 7.83 -2.64 8.49
C LEU A 38 7.78 -3.51 9.76
N GLY A 39 8.07 -4.81 9.65
CA GLY A 39 8.16 -5.73 10.78
C GLY A 39 6.86 -6.47 11.14
N TYR A 40 5.81 -6.39 10.31
CA TYR A 40 4.63 -7.23 10.45
C TYR A 40 4.97 -8.69 10.18
N GLN A 41 4.31 -9.59 10.90
CA GLN A 41 4.61 -11.02 10.93
C GLN A 41 3.66 -11.81 10.02
N PRO A 42 4.08 -13.00 9.55
CA PRO A 42 3.16 -13.92 8.88
C PRO A 42 1.92 -14.20 9.73
N GLY A 43 0.74 -14.06 9.13
CA GLY A 43 -0.56 -14.19 9.79
C GLY A 43 -1.17 -12.86 10.26
N ASP A 44 -0.43 -11.75 10.26
CA ASP A 44 -0.99 -10.43 10.53
C ASP A 44 -1.97 -10.02 9.41
N LYS A 45 -3.04 -9.30 9.78
CA LYS A 45 -4.02 -8.78 8.82
C LYS A 45 -3.72 -7.33 8.49
N ILE A 46 -3.71 -6.99 7.21
CA ILE A 46 -3.60 -5.61 6.74
C ILE A 46 -4.80 -5.23 5.87
N ILE A 47 -5.15 -3.94 5.92
CA ILE A 47 -6.21 -3.36 5.08
C ILE A 47 -5.54 -2.57 3.96
N ILE A 48 -5.90 -2.86 2.72
CA ILE A 48 -5.42 -2.14 1.54
C ILE A 48 -6.57 -1.35 0.93
N THR A 49 -6.36 -0.04 0.80
CA THR A 49 -7.22 0.85 0.00
C THR A 49 -6.52 1.18 -1.31
N SER A 50 -7.18 0.96 -2.45
CA SER A 50 -6.59 1.21 -3.77
C SER A 50 -7.64 1.61 -4.81
N GLY A 51 -7.19 1.93 -6.03
CA GLY A 51 -8.07 2.16 -7.18
C GLY A 51 -8.00 1.00 -8.18
N TYR A 52 -9.16 0.62 -8.73
CA TYR A 52 -9.26 -0.31 -9.86
C TYR A 52 -9.87 0.39 -11.08
N ALA A 53 -9.31 0.14 -12.26
CA ALA A 53 -9.81 0.57 -13.57
C ALA A 53 -9.97 2.10 -13.80
N GLN A 54 -9.30 2.96 -13.02
CA GLN A 54 -9.32 4.42 -13.19
C GLN A 54 -7.92 5.04 -13.07
N GLN A 55 -7.64 6.11 -13.83
CA GLN A 55 -6.28 6.67 -13.99
C GLN A 55 -5.84 7.67 -12.91
N HIS A 56 -6.74 8.47 -12.32
CA HIS A 56 -6.35 9.45 -11.29
C HIS A 56 -7.51 9.82 -10.35
N GLY A 57 -7.27 9.81 -9.03
CA GLY A 57 -8.20 10.33 -8.03
C GLY A 57 -9.44 9.48 -7.73
N SER A 58 -9.27 8.18 -7.49
CA SER A 58 -10.39 7.23 -7.52
C SER A 58 -10.19 5.96 -6.67
N THR A 59 -9.72 6.11 -5.42
CA THR A 59 -9.71 4.97 -4.49
C THR A 59 -11.13 4.43 -4.37
N ASN A 60 -11.35 3.18 -4.78
CA ASN A 60 -12.68 2.57 -4.89
C ASN A 60 -12.71 1.11 -4.44
N THR A 61 -11.60 0.57 -3.92
CA THR A 61 -11.53 -0.78 -3.39
C THR A 61 -10.98 -0.79 -1.97
N ILE A 62 -11.54 -1.66 -1.13
CA ILE A 62 -10.98 -2.04 0.18
C ILE A 62 -10.76 -3.55 0.15
N ARG A 63 -9.59 -4.00 0.58
CA ARG A 63 -9.26 -5.43 0.73
C ARG A 63 -8.67 -5.68 2.11
N ILE A 64 -8.95 -6.84 2.68
CA ILE A 64 -8.31 -7.35 3.89
C ILE A 64 -7.47 -8.54 3.43
N ILE A 65 -6.17 -8.49 3.66
CA ILE A 65 -5.26 -9.57 3.29
C ILE A 65 -4.43 -10.02 4.49
N ASP A 66 -4.05 -11.30 4.46
CA ASP A 66 -3.11 -11.89 5.41
C ASP A 66 -1.68 -11.70 4.88
N VAL A 67 -0.78 -11.28 5.77
CA VAL A 67 0.65 -11.26 5.48
C VAL A 67 1.13 -12.71 5.43
N ASN A 68 1.60 -13.16 4.26
CA ASN A 68 2.18 -14.50 4.04
C ASN A 68 3.65 -14.37 3.70
#